data_AF-A0A963RGN0-F1
#
_entry.id   AF-A0A963RGN0-F1
#
_cell.length_a   1.000
_cell.length_b   1.000
_cell.length_c   1.000
_cell.angle_alpha   90.00
_cell.angle_beta   90.00
_cell.angle_gamma   90.00
#
_symmetry.space_group_name_H-M   'P 1'
#
loop_
_entity.id
_entity.type
_entity.pdbx_description
1 polymer ?
#
loop_
_entity_poly.entity_id
_entity_poly.type
_entity_poly.pdbx_seq_one_letter_code
_entity_poly.pdbx_strand_id
1 'polypeptide(L)' 'NVARRGDVAIIRMIEGRRAGAIFNLGEIEKGQTDDPAILPSDRIVVGTSVIAQGYRDLLQAVPLIGLYFRYF' A
#
# COMPACT_ATOMS: atom_id res chain seq x y z
N ASN A 1 4.13 -10.47 6.68
CA ASN A 1 3.07 -9.45 6.75
C ASN A 1 3.70 -8.12 6.30
N VAL A 2 3.26 -7.54 5.18
CA VAL A 2 3.94 -6.42 4.46
C VAL A 2 3.29 -5.06 4.72
N ALA A 3 2.11 -5.03 5.33
CA ALA A 3 1.40 -3.80 5.61
C ALA A 3 2.05 -3.09 6.81
N ARG A 4 2.91 -2.10 6.54
CA ARG A 4 3.21 -1.05 7.50
C ARG A 4 2.02 -0.09 7.46
N ARG A 5 1.48 0.35 8.61
CA ARG A 5 0.38 1.33 8.73
C ARG A 5 0.52 2.40 7.65
N GLY A 6 -0.25 2.23 6.58
CA GLY A 6 -0.05 2.92 5.32
C GLY A 6 -1.18 3.89 5.08
N ASP A 7 -0.90 4.91 4.28
CA ASP A 7 -1.95 5.80 3.81
C ASP A 7 -2.88 5.01 2.89
N VAL A 8 -4.18 5.13 3.13
CA VAL A 8 -5.25 4.53 2.35
C VAL A 8 -5.91 5.64 1.56
N ALA A 9 -5.95 5.50 0.23
CA ALA A 9 -6.70 6.41 -0.62
C ALA A 9 -8.04 5.78 -0.99
N ILE A 10 -9.12 6.54 -0.78
CA ILE A 10 -10.47 6.17 -1.24
C ILE A 10 -10.79 7.07 -2.43
N ILE A 11 -11.11 6.44 -3.56
CA ILE A 11 -11.47 7.11 -4.80
C ILE A 11 -12.93 6.81 -5.11
N ARG A 12 -13.74 7.86 -5.28
CA ARG A 12 -15.18 7.80 -5.53
C ARG A 12 -15.54 8.50 -6.83
N MET A 13 -16.59 8.00 -7.49
CA MET A 13 -17.25 8.74 -8.56
C MET A 13 -18.45 9.49 -7.98
N ILE A 14 -18.41 10.83 -8.00
CA ILE A 14 -19.48 11.70 -7.54
C ILE A 14 -19.97 12.48 -8.76
N GLU A 15 -21.22 12.24 -9.19
CA GLU A 15 -21.83 12.93 -10.35
C GLU A 15 -20.98 12.85 -11.63
N GLY A 16 -20.38 11.68 -11.91
CA GLY A 16 -19.50 11.48 -13.06
C GLY A 16 -18.10 12.09 -12.92
N ARG A 17 -17.79 12.77 -11.81
CA ARG A 17 -16.46 13.30 -11.49
C ARG A 17 -15.73 12.37 -10.52
N ARG A 18 -14.43 12.15 -10.75
CA ARG A 18 -13.59 11.35 -9.87
C ARG A 18 -13.09 12.23 -8.72
N ALA A 19 -13.48 11.89 -7.49
CA ALA A 19 -13.00 12.50 -6.26
C ALA A 19 -12.15 11.48 -5.49
N GLY A 20 -11.18 11.95 -4.70
CA GLY A 20 -10.37 11.08 -3.87
C GLY A 20 -9.92 11.76 -2.59
N ALA A 21 -9.79 10.98 -1.52
CA ALA A 21 -9.25 11.40 -0.23
C ALA A 21 -8.23 10.38 0.27
N ILE A 22 -7.22 10.87 1.01
CA ILE A 22 -6.17 10.05 1.60
C ILE A 22 -6.38 10.05 3.12
N PHE A 23 -6.28 8.87 3.72
CA PHE A 23 -6.51 8.62 5.13
C PHE A 23 -5.30 7.91 5.74
N ASN A 24 -4.89 8.33 6.93
CA ASN A 24 -3.86 7.63 7.68
C ASN A 24 -4.49 6.56 8.57
N LEU A 25 -4.23 5.28 8.27
CA LEU A 25 -4.81 4.18 9.04
C LEU A 25 -4.36 4.19 10.51
N GLY A 26 -3.15 4.70 10.81
CA GLY A 26 -2.65 4.80 12.16
C GLY A 26 -3.31 5.90 13.00
N GLU A 27 -3.86 6.95 12.39
CA GLU A 27 -4.62 8.00 13.07
C GLU A 27 -6.07 7.54 13.35
N ILE A 28 -6.67 6.84 12.38
CA ILE A 28 -7.98 6.20 12.51
C ILE A 28 -7.96 5.16 13.64
N GLU A 29 -6.95 4.26 13.67
CA GLU A 29 -6.79 3.26 14.73
C GLU A 29 -6.68 3.87 16.15
N LYS A 30 -6.17 5.11 16.25
CA LYS A 30 -6.02 5.83 17.52
C LYS A 30 -7.24 6.69 17.87
N GLY A 31 -8.26 6.72 17.02
CA GLY A 31 -9.43 7.60 17.16
C GLY A 31 -9.09 9.08 17.04
N GLN A 32 -7.99 9.43 16.35
CA GLN A 32 -7.60 10.82 16.08
C GLN A 32 -8.26 11.38 14.82
N THR A 33 -8.82 10.49 14.00
CA THR A 33 -9.53 10.82 12.76
C THR A 33 -10.78 9.95 12.68
N ASP A 34 -11.87 10.52 12.16
CA ASP A 34 -13.12 9.82 11.98
C ASP A 34 -13.00 8.68 10.94
N ASP A 35 -13.77 7.62 11.16
CA ASP A 35 -13.86 6.51 10.23
C ASP A 35 -14.48 6.96 8.89
N PRO A 36 -13.83 6.70 7.74
CA PRO A 36 -14.38 7.08 6.46
C PRO A 36 -15.60 6.22 6.10
N ALA A 37 -16.69 6.87 5.70
CA ALA A 37 -17.86 6.17 5.17
C ALA A 37 -17.57 5.60 3.76
N ILE A 38 -17.52 4.27 3.66
CA ILE A 38 -17.35 3.54 2.40
C ILE A 38 -18.71 3.38 1.71
N LEU A 39 -18.80 3.82 0.46
CA LEU A 39 -20.00 3.75 -0.36
C LEU A 39 -19.86 2.72 -1.49
N PRO A 40 -20.98 2.23 -2.05
CA PRO A 40 -20.95 1.42 -3.25
C PRO A 40 -20.20 2.12 -4.39
N SER A 41 -19.37 1.37 -5.12
CA SER A 41 -18.48 1.86 -6.19
C SER A 41 -17.22 2.62 -5.74
N ASP A 42 -16.92 2.67 -4.44
CA ASP A 42 -15.64 3.16 -3.97
C ASP A 42 -14.49 2.23 -4.38
N ARG A 43 -13.39 2.82 -4.83
CA ARG A 43 -12.13 2.12 -5.06
C ARG A 43 -11.16 2.46 -3.94
N ILE A 44 -10.74 1.43 -3.21
CA ILE A 44 -9.81 1.55 -2.08
C ILE A 44 -8.42 1.15 -2.55
N VAL A 45 -7.44 2.04 -2.34
CA VAL A 45 -6.03 1.81 -2.64
C VAL A 45 -5.25 1.90 -1.34
N VAL A 46 -4.53 0.83 -1.00
CA VAL A 46 -3.71 0.78 0.22
C VAL A 46 -2.26 0.96 -0.17
N GLY A 47 -1.61 2.01 0.34
CA GLY A 47 -0.20 2.27 0.11
C GLY A 47 0.66 1.19 0.74
N THR A 48 1.53 0.54 -0.04
CA THR A 48 2.55 -0.36 0.47
C THR A 48 3.84 0.42 0.76
N SER A 49 4.63 -0.04 1.74
CA SER A 49 5.92 0.58 2.02
C SER A 49 6.92 0.25 0.91
N VAL A 50 7.28 1.25 0.10
CA VAL A 50 8.27 1.14 -0.99
C VAL A 50 9.62 0.61 -0.49
N ILE A 51 10.07 1.04 0.69
CA ILE A 51 11.34 0.59 1.29
C ILE A 51 11.27 -0.90 1.66
N ALA A 52 10.15 -1.34 2.25
CA ALA A 52 9.95 -2.75 2.58
C ALA A 52 9.84 -3.62 1.32
N GLN A 53 9.27 -3.07 0.24
CA GLN A 53 9.22 -3.70 -1.08
C GLN A 53 10.64 -3.91 -1.62
N GLY A 54 11.44 -2.85 -1.74
CA GLY A 54 12.80 -2.93 -2.27
C GLY A 54 13.73 -3.86 -1.48
N TYR A 55 13.61 -3.90 -0.16
CA TYR A 55 14.36 -4.86 0.66
C TYR A 55 14.00 -6.32 0.36
N ARG A 56 12.71 -6.63 0.21
CA ARG A 56 12.28 -7.98 -0.19
C ARG A 56 12.76 -8.32 -1.59
N ASP A 57 12.65 -7.38 -2.52
CA ASP A 57 13.05 -7.59 -3.91
C ASP A 57 14.57 -7.84 -4.01
N LEU A 58 15.38 -7.14 -3.20
CA LEU A 58 16.82 -7.40 -3.06
C LEU A 58 17.10 -8.81 -2.52
N LEU A 59 16.42 -9.21 -1.43
CA LEU A 59 16.59 -10.56 -0.87
C LEU A 59 16.14 -11.65 -1.85
N GLN A 60 15.11 -11.41 -2.64
CA GLN A 60 14.64 -12.33 -3.68
C GLN A 60 15.62 -12.45 -4.85
N ALA A 61 16.48 -11.46 -5.09
CA ALA A 61 17.51 -11.51 -6.13
C ALA A 61 18.75 -12.34 -5.74
N VAL A 62 18.94 -12.65 -4.44
CA VAL A 62 20.12 -13.38 -3.92
C VAL A 62 20.37 -14.75 -4.60
N PRO A 63 19.35 -15.62 -4.82
CA PRO A 63 19.58 -16.93 -5.44
C PRO A 63 20.10 -16.83 -6.89
N LEU A 64 19.67 -15.81 -7.65
CA LEU A 64 20.11 -15.61 -9.03
C LEU A 64 21.60 -15.26 -9.11
N ILE A 65 22.08 -14.47 -8.15
CA ILE A 65 23.50 -14.15 -7.99
C ILE A 65 24.30 -15.41 -7.60
N GLY A 66 23.75 -16.24 -6.71
CA GLY A 66 24.37 -17.51 -6.32
C GLY A 66 24.52 -18.52 -7.46
N LEU A 67 23.54 -18.59 -8.37
CA LEU A 67 23.62 -19.44 -9.57
C LEU A 67 24.72 -18.96 -10.52
N TYR A 68 24.90 -17.65 -10.69
CA TYR A 68 26.00 -17.10 -11.50
C TYR A 68 27.38 -17.56 -10.98
N PHE A 69 27.62 -17.51 -9.67
CA PHE A 69 28.88 -17.97 -9.05
C PHE A 69 29.03 -19.50 -8.96
N ARG A 70 27.96 -20.26 -9.22
CA ARG A 70 27.97 -21.74 -9.20
C ARG A 70 28.37 -22.33 -10.55
N TYR A 71 28.07 -21.62 -11.64
CA TYR A 71 28.30 -22.07 -13.02
C TYR A 71 29.55 -21.47 -13.68
N PHE A 72 30.15 -20.43 -13.09
CA PHE A 72 31.50 -19.92 -13.41
C PHE A 72 32.47 -20.29 -12.29
#